data_AF-A0A7W9D192-F1
#
_entry.id   AF-A0A7W9D192-F1
#
_cell.length_a   1.000
_cell.length_b   1.000
_cell.length_c   1.000
_cell.angle_alpha   90.00
_cell.angle_beta   90.00
_cell.angle_gamma   90.00
#
_symmetry.space_group_name_H-M   'P 1'
#
loop_
_entity.id
_entity.type
_entity.pdbx_description
1 polymer ?
#
loop_
_entity_poly.entity_id
_entity_poly.type
_entity_poly.pdbx_seq_one_letter_code
_entity_poly.pdbx_strand_id
1 'polypeptide(L)' 'MVAALIAIVLVIGGRWYAYVAYANDPFDEVGIGLNSMMPGPIREKGCEMLKARFENKTLPPAGCGVNGAW' A
#
# COMPACT_ATOMS: atom_id res chain seq x y z
N MET A 1 23.46 8.69 12.70
CA MET A 1 21.99 8.71 12.87
C MET A 1 21.27 9.08 11.58
N VAL A 2 21.60 10.20 10.93
CA VAL A 2 20.96 10.62 9.66
C VAL A 2 20.97 9.54 8.57
N ALA A 3 22.12 8.93 8.28
CA ALA A 3 22.21 7.86 7.28
C ALA A 3 21.32 6.64 7.61
N ALA A 4 21.22 6.27 8.89
CA ALA A 4 20.34 5.18 9.31
C ALA A 4 18.86 5.55 9.14
N LEU A 5 18.47 6.79 9.44
CA LEU A 5 17.10 7.27 9.20
C LEU A 5 16.76 7.26 7.71
N ILE A 6 17.69 7.70 6.85
CA ILE A 6 17.52 7.64 5.39
C ILE A 6 17.34 6.19 4.95
N ALA A 7 18.18 5.27 5.42
CA ALA A 7 18.06 3.86 5.09
C ALA A 7 16.70 3.27 5.51
N ILE A 8 16.20 3.60 6.70
CA ILE A 8 14.88 3.17 7.18
C ILE A 8 13.77 3.69 6.26
N VAL A 9 13.80 4.98 5.90
CA VAL A 9 12.80 5.57 5.00
C VAL A 9 12.84 4.91 3.63
N LEU A 10 14.02 4.66 3.08
CA LEU A 10 14.16 4.00 1.78
C LEU A 10 13.65 2.55 1.81
N VAL A 11 13.93 1.79 2.86
CA VAL A 11 13.47 0.40 2.98
C VAL A 11 11.95 0.36 3.15
N ILE A 12 11.39 1.14 4.07
CA ILE A 12 9.94 1.15 4.33
C ILE A 12 9.19 1.70 3.11
N GLY A 13 9.63 2.85 2.58
CA GLY A 13 9.03 3.48 1.40
C GLY A 13 9.16 2.60 0.16
N GLY A 14 10.31 1.95 -0.04
CA GLY A 14 10.54 1.02 -1.14
C GLY A 14 9.66 -0.22 -1.06
N ARG A 15 9.50 -0.81 0.13
CA ARG A 15 8.59 -1.94 0.37
C ARG A 15 7.14 -1.57 0.12
N TRP A 16 6.71 -0.41 0.63
CA TRP A 16 5.37 0.10 0.39
C TRP A 16 5.12 0.36 -1.10
N TYR A 17 6.08 1.00 -1.79
CA TYR A 17 5.95 1.27 -3.22
C TYR A 17 5.91 -0.03 -4.04
N ALA A 18 6.73 -1.02 -3.70
CA ALA A 18 6.71 -2.33 -4.32
C ALA A 18 5.35 -3.02 -4.19
N TYR A 19 4.70 -2.90 -3.03
CA TYR A 19 3.35 -3.39 -2.83
C TYR A 19 2.34 -2.68 -3.75
N VAL A 20 2.21 -1.35 -3.65
CA VAL A 20 1.14 -0.62 -4.38
C VAL A 20 1.34 -0.62 -5.90
N ALA A 21 2.58 -0.57 -6.38
CA ALA A 21 2.90 -0.46 -7.80
C ALA A 21 3.13 -1.81 -8.49
N TYR A 22 3.65 -2.82 -7.78
CA TYR A 22 4.15 -4.05 -8.41
C TYR A 22 3.65 -5.36 -7.77
N ALA A 23 2.88 -5.34 -6.68
CA ALA A 23 2.34 -6.59 -6.12
C ALA A 23 1.52 -7.36 -7.16
N ASN A 24 1.64 -8.68 -7.17
CA ASN A 24 0.83 -9.55 -8.03
C ASN A 24 -0.57 -9.79 -7.46
N ASP A 25 -0.72 -9.62 -6.15
CA ASP A 25 -1.93 -9.83 -5.37
C ASP A 25 -2.15 -8.63 -4.42
N PRO A 26 -3.34 -7.98 -4.41
CA PRO A 26 -3.63 -6.90 -3.49
C PRO A 26 -3.72 -7.36 -2.02
N PHE A 27 -3.88 -8.66 -1.77
CA PHE A 27 -4.08 -9.24 -0.44
C PHE A 27 -2.78 -9.67 0.27
N ASP A 28 -1.64 -9.07 -0.09
CA ASP A 28 -0.39 -9.22 0.64
C ASP A 28 -0.49 -8.64 2.06
N GLU A 29 -0.45 -9.49 3.09
CA GLU A 29 -0.64 -9.09 4.49
C GLU A 29 0.36 -8.03 4.95
N VAL A 30 1.62 -8.15 4.51
CA VAL A 30 2.69 -7.22 4.88
C VAL A 30 2.46 -5.87 4.18
N GLY A 31 2.12 -5.89 2.89
CA GLY A 31 1.79 -4.71 2.12
C GLY A 31 0.59 -3.95 2.68
N ILE A 32 -0.48 -4.66 3.03
CA ILE A 32 -1.68 -4.11 3.68
C ILE A 32 -1.31 -3.45 5.01
N GLY A 33 -0.54 -4.16 5.85
CA GLY A 33 -0.07 -3.64 7.13
C GLY A 33 0.74 -2.35 6.94
N LEU A 34 1.70 -2.35 6.00
CA LEU A 34 2.50 -1.18 5.68
C LEU A 34 1.65 -0.01 5.20
N ASN A 35 0.73 -0.23 4.26
CA ASN A 35 -0.14 0.83 3.74
C ASN A 35 -1.05 1.39 4.85
N SER A 36 -1.57 0.53 5.73
CA SER A 36 -2.42 0.93 6.85
C SER A 36 -1.71 1.86 7.85
N MET A 37 -0.39 1.68 8.01
CA MET A 37 0.46 2.51 8.88
C MET A 37 0.91 3.82 8.23
N MET A 38 0.71 4.00 6.91
CA MET A 38 1.10 5.24 6.24
C MET A 38 0.24 6.43 6.66
N PRO A 39 0.78 7.66 6.62
CA PRO A 39 -0.02 8.88 6.78
C PRO A 39 -1.20 8.89 5.80
N GLY A 40 -2.35 9.43 6.23
CA GLY A 40 -3.61 9.39 5.49
C GLY A 40 -3.49 9.63 3.99
N PRO A 41 -2.87 10.75 3.53
CA PRO A 41 -2.71 11.03 2.11
C PRO A 41 -1.89 9.99 1.34
N ILE A 42 -0.83 9.44 1.94
CA ILE A 42 0.00 8.40 1.31
C ILE A 42 -0.80 7.09 1.24
N ARG A 43 -1.50 6.74 2.31
CA ARG A 43 -2.35 5.55 2.36
C ARG A 43 -3.44 5.58 1.30
N GLU A 44 -4.12 6.72 1.15
CA GLU A 44 -5.15 6.94 0.12
C GLU A 44 -4.57 6.79 -1.29
N LYS A 45 -3.39 7.37 -1.56
CA LYS A 45 -2.71 7.16 -2.84
C LYS A 45 -2.32 5.70 -3.08
N GLY A 46 -1.89 4.98 -2.04
CA GLY A 46 -1.64 3.55 -2.15
C GLY A 46 -2.90 2.78 -2.56
N CYS A 47 -4.05 3.10 -1.95
CA CYS A 47 -5.33 2.49 -2.30
C CYS A 47 -5.79 2.84 -3.73
N GLU A 48 -5.60 4.08 -4.19
CA GLU A 48 -5.90 4.48 -5.58
C GLU A 48 -5.05 3.68 -6.58
N MET A 49 -3.75 3.51 -6.31
CA MET A 49 -2.85 2.73 -7.17
C MET A 49 -3.25 1.26 -7.23
N LEU A 50 -3.62 0.67 -6.10
CA LEU A 50 -4.12 -0.71 -6.05
C LEU A 50 -5.46 -0.84 -6.77
N LYS A 51 -6.38 0.10 -6.56
CA LYS A 51 -7.69 0.15 -7.23
C LYS A 51 -7.53 0.14 -8.75
N ALA A 52 -6.69 1.02 -9.30
CA ALA A 52 -6.42 1.08 -10.74
C ALA A 52 -5.92 -0.26 -11.34
N ARG A 53 -5.33 -1.14 -10.52
CA ARG A 53 -4.76 -2.42 -10.96
C ARG A 53 -5.69 -3.61 -10.74
N PHE A 54 -6.59 -3.52 -9.75
CA PHE A 54 -7.33 -4.66 -9.21
C PHE A 54 -8.86 -4.48 -9.11
N GLU A 55 -9.41 -3.28 -9.33
CA GLU A 55 -10.84 -3.00 -9.11
C GLU A 55 -11.80 -3.94 -9.87
N ASN A 56 -11.36 -4.45 -11.03
CA ASN A 56 -12.14 -5.36 -11.87
C ASN A 56 -11.77 -6.84 -11.68
N LYS A 57 -10.96 -7.17 -10.68
CA LYS A 57 -10.42 -8.53 -10.48
C LYS A 57 -10.76 -9.11 -9.11
N THR A 58 -10.76 -8.28 -8.07
CA THR A 58 -10.94 -8.72 -6.68
C THR A 58 -11.78 -7.70 -5.90
N LEU A 59 -12.07 -7.97 -4.63
CA LEU A 59 -12.54 -6.98 -3.67
C LEU A 59 -11.37 -6.08 -3.18
N PRO A 60 -11.64 -4.90 -2.60
CA PRO A 60 -10.60 -4.06 -2.02
C PRO A 60 -9.91 -4.75 -0.84
N PRO A 61 -8.59 -4.59 -0.68
CA PRO A 61 -7.89 -5.03 0.52
C PRO A 61 -8.31 -4.19 1.73
N ALA A 62 -8.04 -4.71 2.93
CA ALA A 62 -8.43 -4.07 4.17
C ALA A 62 -7.94 -2.61 4.25
N GLY A 63 -8.85 -1.69 4.58
CA GLY A 63 -8.57 -0.26 4.69
C GLY A 63 -8.63 0.53 3.38
N CYS A 64 -8.85 -0.10 2.23
CA CYS A 64 -8.95 0.58 0.92
C CYS A 64 -10.36 0.66 0.33
N GLY A 65 -11.37 0.06 0.97
CA GLY A 65 -12.75 0.04 0.48
C GLY A 65 -13.74 0.69 1.42
N VAL A 66 -14.91 1.04 0.87
CA VAL A 66 -16.09 1.53 1.60
C VAL A 66 -17.20 0.50 1.42
N ASN A 67 -17.70 -0.07 2.52
CA ASN A 67 -18.73 -1.13 2.49
C ASN A 67 -18.39 -2.33 1.60
N GLY A 68 -17.09 -2.68 1.51
CA GLY A 68 -16.61 -3.80 0.68
C GLY A 68 -16.49 -3.49 -0.81
N ALA A 69 -16.74 -2.26 -1.24
CA ALA A 69 -16.49 -1.78 -2.60
C ALA A 69 -15.21 -0.94 -2.66
N TRP A 70 -14.49 -1.03 -3.79
CA TRP A 70 -13.31 -0.21 -4.07
C TRP A 70 -13.62 1.27 -4.17
#